data_AF-A0A925LUQ3-F1
#
_entry.id   AF-A0A925LUQ3-F1
#
_cell.length_a   1.000
_cell.length_b   1.000
_cell.length_c   1.000
_cell.angle_alpha   90.00
_cell.angle_beta   90.00
_cell.angle_gamma   90.00
#
_symmetry.space_group_name_H-M   'P 1'
#
loop_
_entity.id
_entity.type
_entity.pdbx_description
1 polymer ?
#
loop_
_entity_poly.entity_id
_entity_poly.type
_entity_poly.pdbx_seq_one_letter_code
_entity_poly.pdbx_strand_id
1 'polypeptide(L)'
;MKRILSIICALISAVLVLSVFVYLWQCGSPGRSLAECKRNLKTVGLALRAYHDSNACFPAALSQSQPPHSWRVALLPWLDQQPLFDAYDQQTAWDHEPNRQLLTQRPNAYRCPEVTDPTHSSYRAFLGVQTAWPFTESSRMFDFIDGTSNTAMVLDLHDSATAWTRPAEPEFENAMAAVQKGQKHSVAYSPQATNMLFADGSVRIVSQGIDSSVLKPILTPNGGRSLTESRATMKRSVRPSGSFGDPVDCATLPATKLWPTADVALTNGTTVVYCPTMALAWNEYIQQLPQVAFTDLGQQLQHSPFSKSDIDAASLQLEVTSDNGPRILCKLRKHLAFSAFFDSFYLPLTFRDHKGEHKVKSFGVTSHWTDWRFALAQIRVHDYRSPDDFVISIGNLNSEDLILAKMPQPQTLQNGMAEVTSRIRDSRVPPNAREVVAEEDFVVPALELSLCADFKAELNHDDQPPGARLLKATQEVQFRLDERGAVVQSEAEVIGENGAYEYEPGTRTFIFDKPFLVMLRESPSRQPYFSAWIGNTDLMIPRPQK
;
A
#
# COMPACT_ATOMS: atom_id res chain seq x y z
N MET A 1 55.10 -46.68 -43.18
CA MET A 1 54.92 -45.22 -43.39
C MET A 1 53.74 -44.88 -44.30
N LYS A 2 53.84 -44.86 -45.65
CA LYS A 2 52.80 -44.28 -46.54
C LYS A 2 51.33 -44.65 -46.20
N ARG A 3 51.02 -45.94 -46.00
CA ARG A 3 49.66 -46.41 -45.61
C ARG A 3 49.17 -45.89 -44.25
N ILE A 4 50.06 -45.65 -43.29
CA ILE A 4 49.71 -45.11 -41.96
C ILE A 4 49.40 -43.62 -42.08
N LEU A 5 50.22 -42.88 -42.84
CA LEU A 5 50.00 -41.45 -43.10
C LEU A 5 48.66 -41.19 -43.80
N SER A 6 48.29 -42.00 -44.80
CA SER A 6 46.98 -41.89 -45.47
C SER A 6 45.80 -42.18 -44.52
N ILE A 7 45.93 -43.10 -43.57
CA ILE A 7 44.89 -43.37 -42.57
C ILE A 7 44.75 -42.19 -41.61
N ILE A 8 45.87 -41.62 -41.13
CA ILE A 8 45.86 -40.44 -40.25
C ILE A 8 45.21 -39.24 -40.96
N CYS A 9 45.58 -38.95 -42.21
CA CYS A 9 44.95 -37.87 -42.98
C CYS A 9 43.45 -38.10 -43.20
N ALA A 10 43.03 -39.33 -43.50
CA ALA A 10 41.61 -39.68 -43.66
C ALA A 10 40.81 -39.52 -42.36
N LEU A 11 41.37 -39.91 -41.21
CA LEU A 11 40.75 -39.72 -39.89
C LEU A 11 40.63 -38.23 -39.53
N ILE A 12 41.68 -37.43 -39.78
CA ILE A 12 41.64 -35.98 -39.54
C ILE A 12 40.60 -35.31 -40.45
N SER A 13 40.54 -35.66 -41.74
CA SER A 13 39.53 -35.10 -42.64
C SER A 13 38.10 -35.54 -42.26
N ALA A 14 37.92 -36.78 -41.80
CA ALA A 14 36.63 -37.25 -41.29
C ALA A 14 36.19 -36.48 -40.04
N VAL A 15 37.07 -36.25 -39.06
CA VAL A 15 36.77 -35.46 -37.86
C VAL A 15 36.49 -33.98 -38.19
N LEU A 16 37.23 -33.39 -39.13
CA LEU A 16 36.97 -32.03 -39.61
C LEU A 16 35.60 -31.93 -40.31
N VAL A 17 35.28 -32.85 -41.22
CA VAL A 17 33.96 -32.89 -41.87
C VAL A 17 32.84 -33.13 -40.86
N LEU A 18 33.02 -34.02 -39.88
CA LEU A 18 32.03 -34.28 -38.85
C LEU A 18 31.81 -33.06 -37.93
N SER A 19 32.88 -32.37 -37.53
CA SER A 19 32.78 -31.16 -36.70
C SER A 19 32.16 -29.97 -37.44
N VAL A 20 32.48 -29.78 -38.73
CA VAL A 20 31.80 -28.80 -39.59
C VAL A 20 30.34 -29.18 -39.80
N PHE A 21 30.02 -30.45 -40.01
CA PHE A 21 28.65 -30.91 -40.16
C PHE A 21 27.83 -30.69 -38.87
N VAL A 22 28.37 -31.04 -37.70
CA VAL A 22 27.76 -30.75 -36.38
C VAL A 22 27.59 -29.24 -36.16
N TYR A 23 28.59 -28.43 -36.50
CA TYR A 23 28.51 -26.97 -36.40
C TYR A 23 27.43 -26.39 -37.31
N LEU A 24 27.28 -26.89 -38.54
CA LEU A 24 26.22 -26.49 -39.47
C LEU A 24 24.82 -26.96 -39.00
N TRP A 25 24.71 -28.19 -38.49
CA TRP A 25 23.49 -28.71 -37.86
C TRP A 25 23.06 -27.86 -36.66
N GLN A 26 24.00 -27.48 -35.80
CA GLN A 26 23.75 -26.57 -34.68
C GLN A 26 23.41 -25.15 -35.16
N CYS A 27 24.08 -24.66 -36.22
CA CYS A 27 23.84 -23.32 -36.74
C CYS A 27 22.43 -23.14 -37.33
N GLY A 28 21.89 -24.17 -37.98
CA GLY A 28 20.51 -24.23 -38.47
C GLY A 28 19.50 -24.85 -37.49
N SER A 29 19.90 -25.17 -36.25
CA SER A 29 19.01 -25.84 -35.29
C SER A 29 17.94 -24.88 -34.77
N PRO A 30 16.64 -25.24 -34.79
CA PRO A 30 15.57 -24.34 -34.37
C PRO A 30 15.64 -23.88 -32.90
N GLY A 31 16.31 -24.64 -32.02
CA GLY A 31 16.52 -24.24 -30.63
C GLY A 31 17.42 -23.00 -30.45
N ARG A 32 18.10 -22.55 -31.51
CA ARG A 32 19.08 -21.45 -31.46
C ARG A 32 18.43 -20.07 -31.27
N SER A 33 17.27 -19.81 -31.89
CA SER A 33 16.56 -18.52 -31.77
C SER A 33 16.01 -18.33 -30.35
N LEU A 34 15.26 -19.31 -29.84
CA LEU A 34 14.76 -19.34 -28.46
C LEU A 34 15.89 -19.13 -27.43
N ALA A 35 17.02 -19.80 -27.60
CA ALA A 35 18.19 -19.65 -26.74
C ALA A 35 18.83 -18.26 -26.83
N GLU A 36 18.85 -17.64 -28.02
CA GLU A 36 19.29 -16.25 -28.19
C GLU A 36 18.33 -15.26 -27.54
N CYS A 37 17.01 -15.41 -27.69
CA CYS A 37 16.06 -14.49 -27.06
C CYS A 37 16.12 -14.57 -25.53
N LYS A 38 16.30 -15.79 -25.00
CA LYS A 38 16.56 -16.02 -23.58
C LYS A 38 17.87 -15.37 -23.08
N ARG A 39 18.93 -15.32 -23.90
CA ARG A 39 20.19 -14.61 -23.58
C ARG A 39 20.01 -13.10 -23.59
N ASN A 40 19.27 -12.58 -24.57
CA ASN A 40 19.11 -11.14 -24.74
C ASN A 40 18.17 -10.58 -23.65
N LEU A 41 17.11 -11.31 -23.26
CA LEU A 41 16.32 -11.04 -22.05
C LEU A 41 17.15 -11.07 -20.75
N LYS A 42 18.11 -12.01 -20.60
CA LYS A 42 19.04 -11.96 -19.45
C LYS A 42 19.88 -10.68 -19.44
N THR A 43 20.24 -10.17 -20.60
CA THR A 43 20.99 -8.90 -20.73
C THR A 43 20.11 -7.72 -20.29
N VAL A 44 18.84 -7.70 -20.67
CA VAL A 44 17.84 -6.75 -20.16
C VAL A 44 17.65 -6.89 -18.64
N GLY A 45 17.68 -8.10 -18.08
CA GLY A 45 17.61 -8.36 -16.64
C GLY A 45 18.79 -7.76 -15.87
N LEU A 46 20.01 -7.89 -16.41
CA LEU A 46 21.20 -7.25 -15.83
C LEU A 46 21.10 -5.73 -15.89
N ALA A 47 20.61 -5.17 -17.00
CA ALA A 47 20.40 -3.72 -17.14
C ALA A 47 19.33 -3.19 -16.17
N LEU A 48 18.18 -3.89 -16.04
CA LEU A 48 17.15 -3.57 -15.05
C LEU A 48 17.69 -3.59 -13.62
N ARG A 49 18.52 -4.59 -13.29
CA ARG A 49 19.14 -4.70 -11.96
C ARG A 49 20.15 -3.59 -11.72
N ALA A 50 21.02 -3.29 -12.69
CA ALA A 50 22.01 -2.22 -12.58
C ALA A 50 21.36 -0.82 -12.53
N TYR A 51 20.27 -0.60 -13.26
CA TYR A 51 19.42 0.58 -13.12
C TYR A 51 18.87 0.67 -11.69
N HIS A 52 18.30 -0.41 -11.15
CA HIS A 52 17.77 -0.42 -9.78
C HIS A 52 18.86 -0.15 -8.73
N ASP A 53 20.05 -0.74 -8.88
CA ASP A 53 21.16 -0.51 -7.96
C ASP A 53 21.76 0.91 -8.08
N SER A 54 21.44 1.65 -9.15
CA SER A 54 21.82 3.05 -9.35
C SER A 54 20.74 4.05 -8.89
N ASN A 55 19.45 3.70 -9.04
CA ASN A 55 18.31 4.61 -8.85
C ASN A 55 17.39 4.25 -7.65
N ALA A 56 17.69 3.16 -6.93
CA ALA A 56 16.88 2.54 -5.87
C ALA A 56 15.47 2.05 -6.28
N CYS A 57 15.07 2.21 -7.55
CA CYS A 57 13.85 1.69 -8.16
C CYS A 57 14.12 1.15 -9.58
N PHE A 58 13.26 0.29 -10.10
CA PHE A 58 13.23 -0.05 -11.53
C PHE A 58 12.68 1.13 -12.35
N PRO A 59 12.98 1.26 -13.66
CA PRO A 59 12.42 2.33 -14.46
C PRO A 59 10.90 2.21 -14.55
N ALA A 60 10.20 3.35 -14.65
CA ALA A 60 8.81 3.39 -15.09
C ALA A 60 8.65 2.81 -16.50
N ALA A 61 7.52 2.16 -16.81
CA ALA A 61 7.28 1.64 -18.17
C ALA A 61 7.13 2.77 -19.20
N LEU A 62 6.51 3.87 -18.75
CA LEU A 62 6.31 5.12 -19.47
C LEU A 62 6.89 6.24 -18.59
N SER A 63 7.79 7.09 -19.10
CA SER A 63 8.24 8.25 -18.32
C SER A 63 7.11 9.26 -18.13
N GLN A 64 7.12 9.98 -17.00
CA GLN A 64 6.18 11.08 -16.70
C GLN A 64 6.36 12.32 -17.58
N SER A 65 7.34 12.32 -18.51
CA SER A 65 7.60 13.40 -19.47
C SER A 65 6.46 13.57 -20.48
N GLN A 66 6.38 14.76 -21.09
CA GLN A 66 5.47 15.05 -22.19
C GLN A 66 6.30 15.48 -23.42
N PRO A 67 6.43 14.64 -24.47
CA PRO A 67 5.85 13.29 -24.61
C PRO A 67 6.52 12.22 -23.71
N PRO A 68 5.85 11.10 -23.43
CA PRO A 68 6.41 10.00 -22.67
C PRO A 68 7.40 9.16 -23.50
N HIS A 69 8.33 8.49 -22.82
CA HIS A 69 9.35 7.61 -23.40
C HIS A 69 9.29 6.22 -22.79
N SER A 70 9.77 5.21 -23.52
CA SER A 70 9.79 3.82 -23.04
C SER A 70 10.91 3.58 -22.02
N TRP A 71 10.67 2.71 -21.04
CA TRP A 71 11.70 2.06 -20.21
C TRP A 71 12.91 1.54 -21.00
N ARG A 72 12.73 1.15 -22.28
CA ARG A 72 13.82 0.70 -23.15
C ARG A 72 14.80 1.81 -23.56
N VAL A 73 14.36 3.07 -23.53
CA VAL A 73 15.24 4.24 -23.70
C VAL A 73 15.97 4.50 -22.38
N ALA A 74 15.28 4.45 -21.25
CA ALA A 74 15.87 4.63 -19.93
C ALA A 74 17.00 3.64 -19.61
N LEU A 75 16.93 2.40 -20.12
CA LEU A 75 17.97 1.37 -19.90
C LEU A 75 19.21 1.48 -20.81
N LEU A 76 19.25 2.39 -21.80
CA LEU A 76 20.37 2.45 -22.77
C LEU A 76 21.77 2.63 -22.14
N PRO A 77 21.99 3.49 -21.12
CA PRO A 77 23.27 3.58 -20.43
C PRO A 77 23.74 2.24 -19.83
N TRP A 78 22.80 1.48 -19.25
CA TRP A 78 23.04 0.16 -18.64
C TRP A 78 23.11 -1.00 -19.66
N LEU A 79 23.14 -0.69 -20.96
CA LEU A 79 23.32 -1.63 -22.08
C LEU A 79 24.55 -1.27 -22.96
N ASP A 80 25.47 -0.46 -22.43
CA ASP A 80 26.62 0.12 -23.15
C ASP A 80 26.22 0.97 -24.37
N GLN A 81 24.99 1.52 -24.38
CA GLN A 81 24.43 2.31 -25.50
C GLN A 81 24.40 3.82 -25.21
N GLN A 82 25.33 4.34 -24.41
CA GLN A 82 25.39 5.78 -24.08
C GLN A 82 25.30 6.70 -25.32
N PRO A 83 26.04 6.47 -26.43
CA PRO A 83 25.93 7.35 -27.61
C PRO A 83 24.55 7.34 -28.30
N LEU A 84 23.74 6.29 -28.10
CA LEU A 84 22.37 6.19 -28.61
C LEU A 84 21.38 6.86 -27.65
N PHE A 85 21.67 6.87 -26.35
CA PHE A 85 20.93 7.64 -25.35
C PHE A 85 21.16 9.15 -25.54
N ASP A 86 22.41 9.56 -25.71
CA ASP A 86 22.82 10.96 -25.94
C ASP A 86 22.25 11.53 -27.26
N ALA A 87 22.00 10.65 -28.24
CA ALA A 87 21.39 11.01 -29.52
C ALA A 87 19.84 11.06 -29.47
N TYR A 88 19.21 10.51 -28.43
CA TYR A 88 17.75 10.46 -28.31
C TYR A 88 17.22 11.74 -27.65
N ASP A 89 16.42 12.50 -28.39
CA ASP A 89 15.83 13.75 -27.91
C ASP A 89 14.65 13.47 -26.96
N GLN A 90 14.85 13.72 -25.67
CA GLN A 90 13.83 13.53 -24.64
C GLN A 90 12.72 14.60 -24.65
N GLN A 91 12.79 15.62 -25.50
CA GLN A 91 11.73 16.62 -25.70
C GLN A 91 10.80 16.26 -26.88
N THR A 92 11.20 15.31 -27.74
CA THR A 92 10.48 14.93 -28.96
C THR A 92 9.91 13.52 -28.89
N ALA A 93 8.77 13.28 -29.54
CA ALA A 93 8.11 11.98 -29.54
C ALA A 93 8.97 10.89 -30.22
N TRP A 94 8.84 9.65 -29.74
CA TRP A 94 9.58 8.46 -30.21
C TRP A 94 9.54 8.20 -31.73
N ASP A 95 8.49 8.67 -32.41
CA ASP A 95 8.21 8.54 -33.83
C ASP A 95 8.39 9.82 -34.63
N HIS A 96 8.90 10.89 -34.03
CA HIS A 96 9.18 12.18 -34.68
C HIS A 96 10.68 12.38 -34.89
N GLU A 97 11.08 13.28 -35.79
CA GLU A 97 12.50 13.60 -36.04
C GLU A 97 13.06 14.41 -34.85
N PRO A 98 14.22 14.05 -34.25
CA PRO A 98 15.24 13.11 -34.77
C PRO A 98 15.03 11.63 -34.39
N ASN A 99 14.25 11.33 -33.35
CA ASN A 99 14.11 9.99 -32.75
C ASN A 99 13.69 8.90 -33.73
N ARG A 100 12.90 9.24 -34.75
CA ARG A 100 12.50 8.34 -35.85
C ARG A 100 13.68 7.67 -36.55
N GLN A 101 14.83 8.36 -36.71
CA GLN A 101 16.01 7.78 -37.36
C GLN A 101 16.69 6.69 -36.49
N LEU A 102 16.60 6.84 -35.16
CA LEU A 102 17.18 5.93 -34.18
C LEU A 102 16.45 4.58 -34.10
N LEU A 103 15.23 4.49 -34.66
CA LEU A 103 14.47 3.24 -34.73
C LEU A 103 15.27 2.10 -35.39
N THR A 104 16.08 2.40 -36.40
CA THR A 104 16.94 1.41 -37.09
C THR A 104 18.13 0.94 -36.25
N GLN A 105 18.49 1.66 -35.19
CA GLN A 105 19.65 1.42 -34.34
C GLN A 105 19.30 0.57 -33.09
N ARG A 106 18.27 -0.29 -33.19
CA ARG A 106 17.78 -1.17 -32.11
C ARG A 106 18.93 -1.93 -31.43
N PRO A 107 19.19 -1.73 -30.12
CA PRO A 107 20.20 -2.48 -29.38
C PRO A 107 20.00 -4.00 -29.48
N ASN A 108 21.11 -4.75 -29.56
CA ASN A 108 21.07 -6.23 -29.63
C ASN A 108 20.35 -6.87 -28.42
N ALA A 109 20.34 -6.22 -27.26
CA ALA A 109 19.60 -6.66 -26.08
C ALA A 109 18.06 -6.62 -26.26
N TYR A 110 17.53 -5.91 -27.27
CA TYR A 110 16.10 -5.89 -27.64
C TYR A 110 15.79 -6.68 -28.92
N ARG A 111 16.74 -7.46 -29.43
CA ARG A 111 16.58 -8.29 -30.62
C ARG A 111 16.24 -9.73 -30.25
N CYS A 112 15.04 -10.20 -30.59
CA CYS A 112 14.75 -11.63 -30.73
C CYS A 112 14.81 -12.02 -32.22
N PRO A 113 15.53 -13.07 -32.66
CA PRO A 113 15.67 -13.41 -34.08
C PRO A 113 14.37 -13.78 -34.82
N GLU A 114 13.29 -14.07 -34.10
CA GLU A 114 11.95 -14.28 -34.66
C GLU A 114 11.31 -12.96 -35.13
N VAL A 115 11.75 -11.80 -34.60
CA VAL A 115 11.32 -10.46 -35.04
C VAL A 115 12.25 -9.97 -36.15
N THR A 116 11.82 -10.16 -37.40
CA THR A 116 12.58 -9.82 -38.61
C THR A 116 12.70 -8.32 -38.87
N ASP A 117 11.73 -7.51 -38.41
CA ASP A 117 11.80 -6.05 -38.52
C ASP A 117 12.98 -5.51 -37.67
N PRO A 118 13.90 -4.71 -38.26
CA PRO A 118 15.07 -4.21 -37.55
C PRO A 118 14.73 -3.20 -36.44
N THR A 119 13.56 -2.58 -36.49
CA THR A 119 13.10 -1.50 -35.60
C THR A 119 12.22 -1.98 -34.43
N HIS A 120 11.70 -3.21 -34.49
CA HIS A 120 10.71 -3.71 -33.51
C HIS A 120 11.34 -4.54 -32.38
N SER A 121 10.70 -4.59 -31.22
CA SER A 121 11.04 -5.47 -30.10
C SER A 121 9.84 -6.32 -29.67
N SER A 122 10.06 -7.62 -29.44
CA SER A 122 9.08 -8.51 -28.78
C SER A 122 9.14 -8.42 -27.25
N TYR A 123 10.18 -7.82 -26.66
CA TYR A 123 10.36 -7.77 -25.21
C TYR A 123 9.49 -6.65 -24.63
N ARG A 124 8.29 -7.00 -24.15
CA ARG A 124 7.27 -6.09 -23.63
C ARG A 124 7.28 -6.09 -22.10
N ALA A 125 7.24 -4.89 -21.50
CA ALA A 125 6.68 -4.73 -20.17
C ALA A 125 5.14 -4.91 -20.26
N PHE A 126 4.41 -4.88 -19.14
CA PHE A 126 2.96 -5.01 -19.18
C PHE A 126 2.31 -4.24 -18.03
N LEU A 127 1.34 -3.38 -18.36
CA LEU A 127 0.87 -2.31 -17.49
C LEU A 127 -0.24 -2.76 -16.54
N GLY A 128 -0.14 -2.33 -15.29
CA GLY A 128 -1.21 -2.44 -14.30
C GLY A 128 -0.71 -2.14 -12.89
N VAL A 129 -1.57 -1.57 -12.04
CA VAL A 129 -1.27 -1.27 -10.63
C VAL A 129 -0.89 -2.51 -9.81
N GLN A 130 -1.26 -3.69 -10.30
CA GLN A 130 -0.98 -5.01 -9.74
C GLN A 130 0.29 -5.67 -10.31
N THR A 131 1.05 -5.00 -11.17
CA THR A 131 2.21 -5.58 -11.89
C THR A 131 3.54 -5.00 -11.39
N ALA A 132 4.66 -5.46 -11.96
CA ALA A 132 5.97 -4.83 -11.78
C ALA A 132 6.14 -3.51 -12.58
N TRP A 133 5.08 -3.02 -13.23
CA TRP A 133 5.05 -1.84 -14.09
C TRP A 133 3.74 -1.05 -13.90
N PRO A 134 3.58 -0.32 -12.78
CA PRO A 134 2.41 0.50 -12.49
C PRO A 134 2.35 1.79 -13.35
N PHE A 135 2.23 1.63 -14.67
CA PHE A 135 2.11 2.70 -15.68
C PHE A 135 3.31 3.66 -15.71
N THR A 136 3.16 4.84 -15.14
CA THR A 136 4.23 5.86 -14.99
C THR A 136 5.09 5.63 -13.76
N GLU A 137 4.70 4.72 -12.88
CA GLU A 137 5.33 4.56 -11.57
C GLU A 137 6.35 3.44 -11.53
N SER A 138 7.29 3.57 -10.57
CA SER A 138 8.52 2.80 -10.50
C SER A 138 8.49 1.82 -9.33
N SER A 139 8.42 0.51 -9.62
CA SER A 139 8.50 -0.53 -8.59
C SER A 139 9.93 -0.69 -8.03
N ARG A 140 10.08 -1.08 -6.77
CA ARG A 140 11.37 -1.34 -6.11
C ARG A 140 11.48 -2.81 -5.74
N MET A 141 12.70 -3.29 -5.52
CA MET A 141 13.02 -4.70 -5.21
C MET A 141 12.22 -5.29 -4.03
N PHE A 142 11.74 -4.45 -3.10
CA PHE A 142 10.97 -4.88 -1.94
C PHE A 142 9.45 -4.97 -2.18
N ASP A 143 8.93 -4.35 -3.24
CA ASP A 143 7.49 -4.41 -3.58
C ASP A 143 7.11 -5.82 -4.12
N PHE A 144 8.11 -6.67 -4.39
CA PHE A 144 8.01 -8.07 -4.81
C PHE A 144 7.78 -9.03 -3.63
N ILE A 145 6.61 -8.95 -3.01
CA ILE A 145 6.15 -9.73 -1.84
C ILE A 145 6.31 -11.24 -2.03
N ASP A 146 5.96 -11.78 -3.21
CA ASP A 146 6.08 -13.21 -3.53
C ASP A 146 7.52 -13.64 -3.88
N GLY A 147 8.47 -12.71 -3.84
CA GLY A 147 9.89 -12.89 -4.14
C GLY A 147 10.23 -12.55 -5.60
N THR A 148 11.34 -11.85 -5.79
CA THR A 148 11.82 -11.40 -7.12
C THR A 148 12.05 -12.53 -8.12
N SER A 149 12.30 -13.75 -7.63
CA SER A 149 12.42 -14.97 -8.44
C SER A 149 11.08 -15.60 -8.84
N ASN A 150 9.94 -15.05 -8.41
CA ASN A 150 8.60 -15.60 -8.71
C ASN A 150 7.73 -14.64 -9.52
N THR A 151 8.08 -13.35 -9.58
CA THR A 151 7.39 -12.35 -10.41
C THR A 151 8.16 -12.06 -11.71
N ALA A 152 7.45 -12.15 -12.84
CA ALA A 152 7.92 -11.72 -14.14
C ALA A 152 7.82 -10.20 -14.32
N MET A 153 8.78 -9.62 -15.02
CA MET A 153 8.79 -8.22 -15.45
C MET A 153 8.64 -8.08 -16.97
N VAL A 154 9.35 -8.86 -17.77
CA VAL A 154 9.36 -8.68 -19.24
C VAL A 154 8.98 -9.97 -19.96
N LEU A 155 8.08 -9.85 -20.93
CA LEU A 155 7.49 -10.94 -21.70
C LEU A 155 7.95 -10.89 -23.16
N ASP A 156 8.15 -12.05 -23.78
CA ASP A 156 8.61 -12.19 -25.17
C ASP A 156 7.43 -12.40 -26.14
N LEU A 157 6.78 -11.29 -26.52
CA LEU A 157 5.53 -11.26 -27.26
C LEU A 157 5.77 -10.91 -28.75
N HIS A 158 6.02 -11.94 -29.54
CA HIS A 158 6.25 -11.88 -30.99
C HIS A 158 5.05 -11.33 -31.76
N ASP A 159 3.86 -11.87 -31.48
CA ASP A 159 2.60 -11.50 -32.15
C ASP A 159 2.20 -10.04 -31.92
N SER A 160 2.82 -9.35 -30.97
CA SER A 160 2.61 -7.93 -30.66
C SER A 160 3.91 -7.11 -30.65
N ALA A 161 4.97 -7.55 -31.33
CA ALA A 161 6.21 -6.78 -31.43
C ALA A 161 5.93 -5.35 -31.94
N THR A 162 6.62 -4.35 -31.40
CA THR A 162 6.43 -2.94 -31.78
C THR A 162 7.75 -2.16 -31.74
N ALA A 163 7.80 -1.01 -32.41
CA ALA A 163 8.98 -0.14 -32.48
C ALA A 163 9.64 0.06 -31.09
N TRP A 164 10.95 -0.17 -30.99
CA TRP A 164 11.60 -0.41 -29.69
C TRP A 164 11.62 0.80 -28.74
N THR A 165 11.58 2.02 -29.26
CA THR A 165 11.49 3.27 -28.46
C THR A 165 10.06 3.59 -27.99
N ARG A 166 9.04 2.89 -28.51
CA ARG A 166 7.64 3.28 -28.37
C ARG A 166 7.15 3.20 -26.90
N PRO A 167 6.61 4.30 -26.34
CA PRO A 167 6.00 4.36 -25.01
C PRO A 167 4.58 3.77 -25.04
N ALA A 168 4.46 2.49 -25.39
CA ALA A 168 3.20 1.76 -25.36
C ALA A 168 3.49 0.31 -25.00
N GLU A 169 2.80 -0.22 -24.01
CA GLU A 169 2.95 -1.59 -23.50
C GLU A 169 1.55 -2.20 -23.31
N PRO A 170 1.37 -3.53 -23.48
CA PRO A 170 0.07 -4.16 -23.28
C PRO A 170 -0.37 -4.02 -21.82
N GLU A 171 -1.65 -3.71 -21.60
CA GLU A 171 -2.27 -3.85 -20.28
C GLU A 171 -2.27 -5.33 -19.82
N PHE A 172 -2.31 -5.54 -18.51
CA PHE A 172 -2.23 -6.83 -17.84
C PHE A 172 -3.08 -7.95 -18.47
N GLU A 173 -4.36 -7.73 -18.74
CA GLU A 173 -5.25 -8.74 -19.31
C GLU A 173 -4.86 -9.11 -20.75
N ASN A 174 -4.41 -8.12 -21.54
CA ASN A 174 -3.89 -8.34 -22.89
C ASN A 174 -2.56 -9.11 -22.87
N ALA A 175 -1.71 -8.85 -21.88
CA ALA A 175 -0.46 -9.59 -21.65
C ALA A 175 -0.73 -11.04 -21.21
N MET A 176 -1.68 -11.27 -20.30
CA MET A 176 -2.14 -12.61 -19.92
C MET A 176 -2.65 -13.39 -21.14
N ALA A 177 -3.56 -12.81 -21.92
CA ALA A 177 -4.11 -13.45 -23.11
C ALA A 177 -3.02 -13.79 -24.15
N ALA A 178 -2.05 -12.89 -24.36
CA ALA A 178 -0.93 -13.11 -25.28
C ALA A 178 0.02 -14.24 -24.82
N VAL A 179 0.21 -14.42 -23.50
CA VAL A 179 0.95 -15.57 -22.96
C VAL A 179 0.16 -16.86 -23.12
N GLN A 180 -1.12 -16.89 -22.77
CA GLN A 180 -1.95 -18.10 -22.79
C GLN A 180 -2.17 -18.63 -24.22
N LYS A 181 -2.31 -17.73 -25.20
CA LYS A 181 -2.30 -18.05 -26.64
C LYS A 181 -1.03 -18.79 -27.07
N GLY A 182 0.08 -18.56 -26.35
CA GLY A 182 1.43 -18.97 -26.75
C GLY A 182 2.00 -18.09 -27.85
N GLN A 183 3.32 -18.11 -27.98
CA GLN A 183 4.06 -17.35 -28.99
C GLN A 183 4.77 -18.31 -29.96
N LYS A 184 4.60 -18.06 -31.26
CA LYS A 184 5.15 -18.90 -32.33
C LYS A 184 6.60 -18.54 -32.60
N HIS A 185 7.52 -19.35 -32.09
CA HIS A 185 8.88 -19.41 -32.61
C HIS A 185 8.90 -20.27 -33.87
N SER A 186 9.87 -20.08 -34.77
CA SER A 186 10.02 -20.81 -36.05
C SER A 186 10.36 -22.30 -35.91
N VAL A 187 10.14 -22.89 -34.75
CA VAL A 187 10.42 -24.29 -34.42
C VAL A 187 9.22 -25.16 -34.75
N ALA A 188 9.29 -25.91 -35.85
CA ALA A 188 8.22 -26.79 -36.34
C ALA A 188 7.75 -27.89 -35.35
N TYR A 189 8.47 -28.10 -34.23
CA TYR A 189 8.21 -29.14 -33.23
C TYR A 189 8.26 -28.65 -31.77
N SER A 190 8.26 -27.33 -31.51
CA SER A 190 8.13 -26.81 -30.14
C SER A 190 6.65 -26.64 -29.80
N PRO A 191 6.19 -26.94 -28.57
CA PRO A 191 4.97 -26.30 -28.07
C PRO A 191 5.14 -24.78 -28.15
N GLN A 192 4.07 -24.05 -28.50
CA GLN A 192 4.09 -22.59 -28.48
C GLN A 192 4.38 -22.15 -27.03
N ALA A 193 5.30 -21.21 -26.84
CA ALA A 193 5.84 -20.89 -25.53
C ALA A 193 6.42 -19.47 -25.50
N THR A 194 6.45 -18.87 -24.31
CA THR A 194 6.83 -17.48 -24.07
C THR A 194 8.00 -17.44 -23.11
N ASN A 195 9.08 -16.71 -23.47
CA ASN A 195 10.12 -16.39 -22.49
C ASN A 195 9.61 -15.32 -21.52
N MET A 196 9.94 -15.47 -20.24
CA MET A 196 9.62 -14.52 -19.19
C MET A 196 10.89 -14.20 -18.40
N LEU A 197 11.25 -12.93 -18.34
CA LEU A 197 12.29 -12.39 -17.47
C LEU A 197 11.68 -12.06 -16.09
N PHE A 198 12.31 -12.54 -15.03
CA PHE A 198 11.92 -12.34 -13.64
C PHE A 198 12.76 -11.22 -13.00
N ALA A 199 12.27 -10.64 -11.90
CA ALA A 199 12.94 -9.54 -11.20
C ALA A 199 14.29 -9.95 -10.54
N ASP A 200 14.56 -11.25 -10.40
CA ASP A 200 15.88 -11.79 -10.04
C ASP A 200 16.87 -11.88 -11.23
N GLY A 201 16.47 -11.45 -12.43
CA GLY A 201 17.25 -11.58 -13.67
C GLY A 201 17.23 -12.99 -14.28
N SER A 202 16.51 -13.95 -13.68
CA SER A 202 16.33 -15.28 -14.27
C SER A 202 15.33 -15.23 -15.43
N VAL A 203 15.51 -16.11 -16.42
CA VAL A 203 14.58 -16.23 -17.55
C VAL A 203 14.03 -17.64 -17.61
N ARG A 204 12.70 -17.77 -17.48
CA ARG A 204 11.96 -19.03 -17.54
C ARG A 204 11.14 -19.07 -18.83
N ILE A 205 10.70 -20.27 -19.20
CA ILE A 205 9.87 -20.51 -20.38
C ILE A 205 8.53 -21.03 -19.88
N VAL A 206 7.44 -20.45 -20.36
CA VAL A 206 6.07 -20.83 -20.04
C VAL A 206 5.37 -21.31 -21.30
N SER A 207 4.68 -22.46 -21.22
CA SER A 207 3.93 -23.02 -22.34
C SER A 207 2.59 -22.30 -22.59
N GLN A 208 2.12 -22.34 -23.83
CA GLN A 208 0.72 -22.10 -24.19
C GLN A 208 -0.24 -22.84 -23.26
N GLY A 209 -1.44 -22.29 -23.08
CA GLY A 209 -2.48 -22.91 -22.26
C GLY A 209 -2.14 -23.01 -20.78
N ILE A 210 -1.15 -22.25 -20.27
CA ILE A 210 -0.96 -22.09 -18.83
C ILE A 210 -2.26 -21.57 -18.19
N ASP A 211 -2.69 -22.21 -17.11
CA ASP A 211 -3.91 -21.84 -16.40
C ASP A 211 -3.79 -20.43 -15.79
N SER A 212 -4.86 -19.64 -15.87
CA SER A 212 -4.90 -18.26 -15.35
C SER A 212 -4.56 -18.21 -13.85
N SER A 213 -4.92 -19.24 -13.08
CA SER A 213 -4.59 -19.35 -11.64
C SER A 213 -3.10 -19.55 -11.35
N VAL A 214 -2.31 -19.97 -12.34
CA VAL A 214 -0.83 -20.11 -12.23
C VAL A 214 -0.11 -18.95 -12.91
N LEU A 215 -0.63 -18.46 -14.04
CA LEU A 215 -0.05 -17.31 -14.74
C LEU A 215 -0.24 -16.00 -13.99
N LYS A 216 -1.45 -15.73 -13.47
CA LYS A 216 -1.75 -14.48 -12.77
C LYS A 216 -0.81 -14.25 -11.57
N PRO A 217 -0.45 -15.27 -10.75
CA PRO A 217 0.62 -15.16 -9.77
C PRO A 217 1.99 -14.75 -10.33
N ILE A 218 2.41 -15.34 -11.45
CA ILE A 218 3.71 -15.06 -12.06
C ILE A 218 3.77 -13.62 -12.59
N LEU A 219 2.66 -13.06 -13.05
CA LEU A 219 2.60 -11.70 -13.58
C LEU A 219 2.32 -10.62 -12.52
N THR A 220 2.27 -10.93 -11.22
CA THR A 220 2.07 -9.92 -10.17
C THR A 220 3.11 -10.02 -9.04
N PRO A 221 3.50 -8.91 -8.39
CA PRO A 221 4.40 -8.92 -7.22
C PRO A 221 3.86 -9.65 -5.98
N ASN A 222 2.57 -10.02 -5.97
CA ASN A 222 1.80 -10.47 -4.81
C ASN A 222 1.04 -11.81 -4.99
N GLY A 223 1.44 -12.60 -5.99
CA GLY A 223 0.95 -13.98 -6.14
C GLY A 223 -0.48 -14.13 -6.68
N GLY A 224 -0.98 -13.15 -7.46
CA GLY A 224 -2.15 -13.26 -8.35
C GLY A 224 -3.52 -13.32 -7.68
N ARG A 225 -3.53 -13.59 -6.39
CA ARG A 225 -4.66 -13.50 -5.46
C ARG A 225 -5.25 -12.09 -5.50
N SER A 226 -6.54 -11.97 -5.20
CA SER A 226 -7.04 -10.68 -4.71
C SER A 226 -6.30 -10.30 -3.41
N LEU A 227 -6.17 -9.00 -3.11
CA LEU A 227 -5.65 -8.52 -1.81
C LEU A 227 -6.39 -9.14 -0.62
N THR A 228 -7.63 -9.59 -0.83
CA THR A 228 -8.47 -10.34 0.11
C THR A 228 -7.92 -11.72 0.47
N GLU A 229 -7.40 -12.49 -0.50
CA GLU A 229 -7.17 -13.94 -0.33
C GLU A 229 -5.79 -14.29 0.24
N SER A 230 -4.75 -13.49 -0.05
CA SER A 230 -3.41 -13.61 0.60
C SER A 230 -3.49 -13.55 2.12
N ARG A 231 -4.49 -12.85 2.66
CA ARG A 231 -4.61 -12.56 4.09
C ARG A 231 -5.02 -13.77 4.93
N ALA A 232 -5.54 -14.84 4.33
CA ALA A 232 -5.82 -16.09 5.05
C ALA A 232 -4.54 -16.84 5.47
N THR A 233 -3.51 -16.86 4.62
CA THR A 233 -2.21 -17.51 4.92
C THR A 233 -1.24 -16.60 5.67
N MET A 234 -1.31 -15.27 5.48
CA MET A 234 -0.53 -14.30 6.27
C MET A 234 -0.79 -14.39 7.78
N LYS A 235 -1.97 -14.88 8.22
CA LYS A 235 -2.32 -15.13 9.64
C LYS A 235 -1.34 -16.03 10.41
N ARG A 236 -0.35 -16.66 9.75
CA ARG A 236 0.58 -17.61 10.39
C ARG A 236 2.08 -17.26 10.31
N SER A 237 2.48 -16.20 9.61
CA SER A 237 3.90 -15.80 9.48
C SER A 237 4.21 -14.32 9.69
N VAL A 238 3.22 -13.42 9.59
CA VAL A 238 3.42 -12.01 9.98
C VAL A 238 3.47 -11.91 11.51
N ARG A 239 4.69 -11.87 12.07
CA ARG A 239 4.87 -11.35 13.43
C ARG A 239 4.69 -9.82 13.39
N PRO A 240 3.97 -9.20 14.34
CA PRO A 240 3.89 -7.74 14.40
C PRO A 240 5.28 -7.17 14.67
N SER A 241 5.83 -6.43 13.71
CA SER A 241 7.22 -5.94 13.72
C SER A 241 7.33 -4.59 14.44
N GLY A 242 7.02 -4.59 15.73
CA GLY A 242 7.07 -3.42 16.60
C GLY A 242 5.95 -3.49 17.64
N SER A 243 6.31 -3.37 18.92
CA SER A 243 5.33 -3.14 19.99
C SER A 243 4.89 -1.67 19.98
N PHE A 244 3.71 -1.39 20.52
CA PHE A 244 3.43 -0.08 21.09
C PHE A 244 4.41 0.19 22.25
N GLY A 245 4.60 1.46 22.61
CA GLY A 245 5.21 1.81 23.90
C GLY A 245 4.34 1.31 25.06
N ASP A 246 4.93 1.16 26.26
CA ASP A 246 4.19 0.75 27.46
C ASP A 246 2.99 1.70 27.72
N PRO A 247 1.79 1.19 28.06
CA PRO A 247 0.61 2.03 28.25
C PRO A 247 0.79 3.10 29.34
N VAL A 248 0.60 4.36 28.95
CA VAL A 248 0.65 5.51 29.86
C VAL A 248 -0.65 5.56 30.68
N ASP A 249 -0.52 5.64 32.00
CA ASP A 249 -1.66 5.82 32.90
C ASP A 249 -2.26 7.22 32.72
N CYS A 250 -3.54 7.28 32.34
CA CYS A 250 -4.26 8.54 32.14
C CYS A 250 -4.32 9.40 33.41
N ALA A 251 -4.18 8.81 34.61
CA ALA A 251 -4.07 9.58 35.86
C ALA A 251 -2.82 10.50 35.90
N THR A 252 -1.83 10.25 35.04
CA THR A 252 -0.62 11.10 34.91
C THR A 252 -0.77 12.23 33.88
N LEU A 253 -1.82 12.20 33.04
CA LEU A 253 -2.02 13.15 31.94
C LEU A 253 -3.07 14.22 32.31
N PRO A 254 -2.69 15.50 32.46
CA PRO A 254 -3.57 16.52 33.05
C PRO A 254 -4.76 16.93 32.15
N ALA A 255 -4.67 16.65 30.84
CA ALA A 255 -5.67 17.04 29.85
C ALA A 255 -6.15 15.88 28.97
N THR A 256 -5.78 14.63 29.27
CA THR A 256 -6.01 13.49 28.37
C THR A 256 -6.60 12.31 29.13
N LYS A 257 -7.75 11.80 28.67
CA LYS A 257 -8.52 10.76 29.38
C LYS A 257 -8.93 9.60 28.47
N LEU A 258 -8.67 8.38 28.92
CA LEU A 258 -9.42 7.19 28.49
C LEU A 258 -10.69 7.08 29.35
N TRP A 259 -11.86 6.87 28.73
CA TRP A 259 -13.12 6.67 29.46
C TRP A 259 -14.01 5.61 28.77
N PRO A 260 -14.75 4.78 29.53
CA PRO A 260 -15.48 3.65 28.97
C PRO A 260 -16.90 4.01 28.48
N THR A 261 -17.29 5.29 28.58
CA THR A 261 -18.57 5.83 28.07
C THR A 261 -18.31 7.10 27.26
N ALA A 262 -19.16 7.42 26.28
CA ALA A 262 -18.98 8.58 25.40
C ALA A 262 -19.57 9.89 25.95
N ASP A 263 -20.30 9.86 27.07
CA ASP A 263 -20.99 11.04 27.63
C ASP A 263 -20.07 11.96 28.47
N VAL A 264 -18.76 11.86 28.24
CA VAL A 264 -17.75 12.70 28.89
C VAL A 264 -17.81 14.12 28.35
N ALA A 265 -17.95 15.09 29.24
CA ALA A 265 -17.85 16.51 28.92
C ALA A 265 -16.43 16.86 28.43
N LEU A 266 -16.35 17.51 27.28
CA LEU A 266 -15.11 18.02 26.69
C LEU A 266 -14.90 19.46 27.16
N THR A 267 -13.78 19.75 27.83
CA THR A 267 -13.38 21.13 28.17
C THR A 267 -12.26 21.60 27.25
N ASN A 268 -11.96 22.90 27.23
CA ASN A 268 -11.03 23.46 26.24
C ASN A 268 -9.64 22.80 26.37
N GLY A 269 -9.18 22.13 25.30
CA GLY A 269 -7.89 21.43 25.28
C GLY A 269 -7.89 20.00 25.81
N THR A 270 -9.03 19.44 26.24
CA THR A 270 -9.04 18.03 26.66
C THR A 270 -9.08 17.09 25.47
N THR A 271 -8.21 16.07 25.48
CA THR A 271 -8.34 14.90 24.63
C THR A 271 -9.11 13.79 25.36
N VAL A 272 -10.10 13.18 24.71
CA VAL A 272 -10.87 12.06 25.29
C VAL A 272 -10.95 10.90 24.31
N VAL A 273 -10.57 9.71 24.78
CA VAL A 273 -10.56 8.44 24.04
C VAL A 273 -11.64 7.51 24.63
N TYR A 274 -12.45 6.90 23.76
CA TYR A 274 -13.55 6.00 24.10
C TYR A 274 -13.43 4.67 23.34
N CYS A 275 -13.57 3.57 24.08
CA CYS A 275 -13.74 2.22 23.54
C CYS A 275 -14.85 1.47 24.31
N PRO A 276 -15.75 0.74 23.64
CA PRO A 276 -16.88 0.04 24.26
C PRO A 276 -16.49 -1.28 24.95
N THR A 277 -15.22 -1.71 24.88
CA THR A 277 -14.78 -3.02 25.43
C THR A 277 -15.06 -3.18 26.92
N MET A 278 -15.01 -2.10 27.70
CA MET A 278 -15.39 -2.10 29.11
C MET A 278 -16.90 -2.31 29.31
N ALA A 279 -17.76 -1.68 28.49
CA ALA A 279 -19.20 -1.90 28.55
C ALA A 279 -19.60 -3.34 28.17
N LEU A 280 -18.93 -3.91 27.16
CA LEU A 280 -19.09 -5.32 26.80
C LEU A 280 -18.65 -6.25 27.93
N ALA A 281 -17.53 -5.96 28.61
CA ALA A 281 -17.07 -6.76 29.74
C ALA A 281 -18.01 -6.63 30.96
N TRP A 282 -18.48 -5.42 31.25
CA TRP A 282 -19.42 -5.12 32.33
C TRP A 282 -20.74 -5.84 32.16
N ASN A 283 -21.32 -5.84 30.95
CA ASN A 283 -22.59 -6.51 30.68
C ASN A 283 -22.52 -8.03 30.88
N GLU A 284 -21.35 -8.66 30.72
CA GLU A 284 -21.14 -10.08 31.01
C GLU A 284 -20.83 -10.33 32.49
N TYR A 285 -20.21 -9.37 33.18
CA TYR A 285 -19.96 -9.41 34.63
C TYR A 285 -21.27 -9.36 35.43
N ILE A 286 -22.15 -8.40 35.13
CA ILE A 286 -23.42 -8.23 35.86
C ILE A 286 -24.41 -9.38 35.63
N GLN A 287 -24.30 -10.12 34.51
CA GLN A 287 -25.06 -11.35 34.27
C GLN A 287 -24.70 -12.50 35.22
N GLN A 288 -23.54 -12.43 35.89
CA GLN A 288 -23.06 -13.46 36.84
C GLN A 288 -23.30 -13.09 38.30
N LEU A 289 -24.02 -11.99 38.57
CA LEU A 289 -24.34 -11.51 39.91
C LEU A 289 -25.85 -11.58 40.19
N PRO A 290 -26.28 -11.69 41.46
CA PRO A 290 -27.65 -11.34 41.86
C PRO A 290 -27.89 -9.84 41.58
N GLN A 291 -29.13 -9.35 41.70
CA GLN A 291 -29.38 -7.92 41.45
C GLN A 291 -28.59 -7.03 42.43
N VAL A 292 -27.82 -6.09 41.88
CA VAL A 292 -26.93 -5.16 42.59
C VAL A 292 -27.32 -3.72 42.26
N ALA A 293 -27.20 -2.81 43.22
CA ALA A 293 -27.25 -1.37 42.95
C ALA A 293 -25.95 -0.91 42.26
N PHE A 294 -26.06 -0.44 41.02
CA PHE A 294 -24.92 0.02 40.23
C PHE A 294 -24.65 1.52 40.46
N THR A 295 -23.36 1.90 40.47
CA THR A 295 -22.94 3.31 40.37
C THR A 295 -23.43 3.93 39.06
N ASP A 296 -23.46 5.26 38.96
CA ASP A 296 -23.87 5.97 37.74
C ASP A 296 -23.08 5.50 36.50
N LEU A 297 -21.77 5.26 36.65
CA LEU A 297 -20.94 4.71 35.56
C LEU A 297 -21.36 3.27 35.20
N GLY A 298 -21.63 2.43 36.19
CA GLY A 298 -22.15 1.07 35.95
C GLY A 298 -23.52 1.07 35.24
N GLN A 299 -24.38 2.04 35.55
CA GLN A 299 -25.66 2.24 34.83
C GLN A 299 -25.43 2.73 33.40
N GLN A 300 -24.51 3.67 33.17
CA GLN A 300 -24.16 4.13 31.81
C GLN A 300 -23.58 2.98 30.95
N LEU A 301 -22.71 2.13 31.51
CA LEU A 301 -22.15 0.98 30.79
C LEU A 301 -23.23 -0.04 30.41
N GLN A 302 -24.20 -0.27 31.31
CA GLN A 302 -25.34 -1.15 31.02
C GLN A 302 -26.19 -0.64 29.84
N HIS A 303 -26.33 0.68 29.72
CA HIS A 303 -27.08 1.35 28.65
C HIS A 303 -26.20 1.79 27.47
N SER A 304 -25.02 1.16 27.31
CA SER A 304 -24.13 1.38 26.16
C SER A 304 -24.87 1.20 24.83
N PRO A 305 -24.78 2.17 23.89
CA PRO A 305 -25.40 2.04 22.57
C PRO A 305 -24.65 1.06 21.64
N PHE A 306 -23.44 0.64 22.02
CA PHE A 306 -22.62 -0.34 21.29
C PHE A 306 -22.84 -1.76 21.81
N SER A 307 -23.02 -2.70 20.89
CA SER A 307 -23.36 -4.11 21.14
C SER A 307 -22.37 -5.09 20.47
N LYS A 308 -22.44 -6.38 20.81
CA LYS A 308 -21.66 -7.44 20.12
C LYS A 308 -22.03 -7.58 18.63
N SER A 309 -23.17 -7.05 18.18
CA SER A 309 -23.63 -7.06 16.79
C SER A 309 -23.11 -5.88 15.95
N ASP A 310 -22.43 -4.92 16.56
CA ASP A 310 -21.83 -3.76 15.88
C ASP A 310 -20.40 -4.02 15.37
N ILE A 311 -19.90 -5.26 15.50
CA ILE A 311 -18.53 -5.66 15.17
C ILE A 311 -18.47 -7.13 14.75
N ASP A 312 -17.57 -7.46 13.82
CA ASP A 312 -17.27 -8.85 13.45
C ASP A 312 -16.79 -9.67 14.67
N ALA A 313 -17.32 -10.90 14.78
CA ALA A 313 -17.02 -11.83 15.85
C ALA A 313 -15.57 -12.37 15.83
N ALA A 314 -14.86 -12.33 14.70
CA ALA A 314 -13.43 -12.69 14.67
C ALA A 314 -12.51 -11.54 15.17
N SER A 315 -13.03 -10.31 15.23
CA SER A 315 -12.35 -9.11 15.73
C SER A 315 -12.46 -8.95 17.26
N LEU A 316 -13.49 -9.56 17.87
CA LEU A 316 -13.82 -9.45 19.29
C LEU A 316 -13.57 -10.78 20.03
N GLN A 317 -12.66 -10.79 20.99
CA GLN A 317 -12.42 -11.94 21.88
C GLN A 317 -13.00 -11.64 23.27
N LEU A 318 -13.83 -12.54 23.78
CA LEU A 318 -14.44 -12.44 25.10
C LEU A 318 -14.16 -13.74 25.87
N GLU A 319 -13.35 -13.63 26.91
CA GLU A 319 -13.00 -14.71 27.82
C GLU A 319 -13.74 -14.51 29.15
N VAL A 320 -14.50 -15.52 29.58
CA VAL A 320 -15.15 -15.57 30.91
C VAL A 320 -14.51 -16.72 31.69
N THR A 321 -14.06 -16.42 32.91
CA THR A 321 -13.37 -17.36 33.81
C THR A 321 -13.86 -17.18 35.24
N SER A 322 -13.87 -18.26 36.03
CA SER A 322 -14.50 -18.31 37.36
C SER A 322 -13.54 -18.65 38.51
N ASP A 323 -12.22 -18.52 38.30
CA ASP A 323 -11.21 -18.77 39.33
C ASP A 323 -11.20 -17.62 40.37
N ASN A 324 -11.69 -17.93 41.58
CA ASN A 324 -11.86 -16.98 42.69
C ASN A 324 -12.81 -15.79 42.40
N GLY A 325 -13.78 -15.98 41.50
CA GLY A 325 -14.82 -15.01 41.17
C GLY A 325 -15.01 -14.80 39.65
N PRO A 326 -16.06 -14.10 39.22
CA PRO A 326 -16.31 -13.84 37.81
C PRO A 326 -15.28 -12.86 37.24
N ARG A 327 -14.38 -13.37 36.39
CA ARG A 327 -13.36 -12.60 35.67
C ARG A 327 -13.70 -12.57 34.18
N ILE A 328 -13.97 -11.37 33.67
CA ILE A 328 -14.24 -11.11 32.26
C ILE A 328 -13.00 -10.46 31.63
N LEU A 329 -12.64 -10.86 30.42
CA LEU A 329 -11.59 -10.25 29.62
C LEU A 329 -12.07 -10.06 28.18
N CYS A 330 -12.41 -8.82 27.85
CA CYS A 330 -12.80 -8.40 26.50
C CYS A 330 -11.61 -7.76 25.78
N LYS A 331 -11.19 -8.35 24.66
CA LYS A 331 -10.13 -7.83 23.78
C LYS A 331 -10.77 -7.52 22.42
N LEU A 332 -10.62 -6.29 21.94
CA LEU A 332 -10.93 -5.91 20.57
C LEU A 332 -9.63 -5.79 19.78
N ARG A 333 -9.58 -6.33 18.56
CA ARG A 333 -8.43 -6.18 17.66
C ARG A 333 -8.90 -5.90 16.23
N LYS A 334 -8.50 -4.74 15.71
CA LYS A 334 -8.75 -4.27 14.35
C LYS A 334 -7.43 -3.80 13.73
N HIS A 335 -7.33 -3.86 12.41
CA HIS A 335 -6.11 -3.50 11.66
C HIS A 335 -6.49 -2.82 10.34
N LEU A 336 -6.49 -1.50 10.32
CA LEU A 336 -6.88 -0.70 9.17
C LEU A 336 -5.63 -0.35 8.35
N ALA A 337 -5.48 -1.02 7.20
CA ALA A 337 -4.50 -0.65 6.19
C ALA A 337 -5.23 0.10 5.07
N PHE A 338 -4.71 1.27 4.69
CA PHE A 338 -5.27 2.05 3.58
C PHE A 338 -5.18 1.31 2.24
N SER A 339 -6.06 1.70 1.31
CA SER A 339 -6.10 1.12 -0.04
C SER A 339 -4.98 1.66 -0.94
N ALA A 340 -4.50 2.87 -0.64
CA ALA A 340 -3.24 3.44 -1.12
C ALA A 340 -2.51 4.12 0.06
N PHE A 341 -1.18 4.18 0.03
CA PHE A 341 -0.43 4.92 1.05
C PHE A 341 -0.54 6.44 0.83
N PHE A 342 -0.34 7.19 1.91
CA PHE A 342 -0.16 8.63 1.88
C PHE A 342 1.33 8.98 1.93
N ASP A 343 1.68 10.23 1.64
CA ASP A 343 3.03 10.75 1.83
C ASP A 343 3.27 11.07 3.31
N SER A 344 4.44 10.70 3.83
CA SER A 344 4.90 11.10 5.16
C SER A 344 5.70 12.41 5.04
N PHE A 345 5.15 13.53 5.52
CA PHE A 345 5.70 14.84 5.18
C PHE A 345 7.04 15.13 5.87
N TYR A 346 7.94 15.83 5.16
CA TYR A 346 9.21 16.28 5.72
C TYR A 346 9.07 17.54 6.60
N LEU A 347 8.16 18.46 6.27
CA LEU A 347 7.84 19.60 7.13
C LEU A 347 6.84 19.18 8.22
N PRO A 348 6.95 19.68 9.46
CA PRO A 348 5.97 19.44 10.50
C PRO A 348 4.68 20.22 10.27
N LEU A 349 3.53 19.57 10.49
CA LEU A 349 2.27 20.27 10.64
C LEU A 349 2.31 21.14 11.90
N THR A 350 1.70 22.32 11.81
CA THR A 350 1.56 23.26 12.93
C THR A 350 0.21 23.06 13.58
N PHE A 351 0.13 22.16 14.57
CA PHE A 351 -1.13 21.92 15.29
C PHE A 351 -1.37 23.02 16.33
N ARG A 352 -2.59 23.54 16.38
CA ARG A 352 -2.98 24.73 17.16
C ARG A 352 -4.02 24.34 18.19
N ASP A 353 -3.63 24.37 19.47
CA ASP A 353 -4.46 23.95 20.59
C ASP A 353 -4.63 25.09 21.62
N HIS A 354 -5.25 24.80 22.77
CA HIS A 354 -5.47 25.75 23.86
C HIS A 354 -4.18 26.33 24.51
N LYS A 355 -3.01 25.70 24.33
CA LYS A 355 -1.71 26.15 24.87
C LYS A 355 -0.89 26.92 23.83
N GLY A 356 -1.16 26.75 22.53
CA GLY A 356 -0.48 27.48 21.45
C GLY A 356 -0.26 26.64 20.20
N GLU A 357 0.86 26.89 19.52
CA GLU A 357 1.26 26.18 18.30
C GLU A 357 2.34 25.12 18.58
N HIS A 358 2.16 23.92 18.02
CA HIS A 358 3.01 22.75 18.21
C HIS A 358 3.44 22.19 16.86
N LYS A 359 4.67 21.65 16.77
CA LYS A 359 5.21 21.05 15.53
C LYS A 359 5.18 19.52 15.64
N VAL A 360 4.35 18.89 14.82
CA VAL A 360 4.06 17.44 14.88
C VAL A 360 4.37 16.75 13.54
N LYS A 361 4.66 15.44 13.57
CA LYS A 361 4.71 14.63 12.35
C LYS A 361 3.31 14.60 11.72
N SER A 362 3.24 14.66 10.39
CA SER A 362 2.00 14.57 9.62
C SER A 362 2.18 13.73 8.36
N PHE A 363 1.06 13.29 7.80
CA PHE A 363 0.98 12.59 6.52
C PHE A 363 -0.22 13.06 5.70
N GLY A 364 -0.27 12.72 4.41
CA GLY A 364 -1.43 12.99 3.56
C GLY A 364 -1.09 13.12 2.08
N VAL A 365 -1.65 14.14 1.43
CA VAL A 365 -1.40 14.53 0.03
C VAL A 365 -1.36 16.07 -0.04
N THR A 366 -0.48 16.63 -0.86
CA THR A 366 -0.56 18.05 -1.24
C THR A 366 -0.51 18.21 -2.75
N SER A 367 -1.15 19.27 -3.23
CA SER A 367 -1.42 19.67 -4.62
C SER A 367 -0.21 19.82 -5.56
N HIS A 368 1.00 19.51 -5.09
CA HIS A 368 2.27 19.75 -5.75
C HIS A 368 3.04 18.46 -6.12
N TRP A 369 2.44 17.28 -5.89
CA TRP A 369 3.07 15.96 -6.10
C TRP A 369 2.24 15.10 -7.07
N THR A 370 2.90 14.20 -7.80
CA THR A 370 2.35 13.59 -9.04
C THR A 370 1.26 12.54 -8.85
N ASP A 371 1.24 11.83 -7.71
CA ASP A 371 0.57 10.52 -7.58
C ASP A 371 -0.64 10.49 -6.64
N TRP A 372 -1.21 11.65 -6.36
CA TRP A 372 -2.40 11.87 -5.52
C TRP A 372 -3.61 10.98 -5.85
N ARG A 373 -3.75 10.51 -7.10
CA ARG A 373 -5.00 9.90 -7.62
C ARG A 373 -5.53 8.75 -6.77
N PHE A 374 -4.68 7.80 -6.39
CA PHE A 374 -5.12 6.64 -5.60
C PHE A 374 -5.31 6.98 -4.12
N ALA A 375 -4.46 7.87 -3.58
CA ALA A 375 -4.51 8.34 -2.20
C ALA A 375 -5.73 9.22 -1.91
N LEU A 376 -6.18 10.03 -2.87
CA LEU A 376 -7.39 10.84 -2.78
C LEU A 376 -8.66 10.07 -3.18
N ALA A 377 -8.58 9.12 -4.12
CA ALA A 377 -9.74 8.30 -4.52
C ALA A 377 -10.27 7.36 -3.41
N GLN A 378 -9.51 7.13 -2.33
CA GLN A 378 -10.00 6.46 -1.11
C GLN A 378 -10.67 7.41 -0.10
N ILE A 379 -10.52 8.73 -0.23
CA ILE A 379 -11.17 9.71 0.65
C ILE A 379 -12.60 9.99 0.14
N ARG A 380 -13.55 10.15 1.05
CA ARG A 380 -14.93 10.61 0.75
C ARG A 380 -15.32 11.78 1.64
N VAL A 381 -15.75 12.87 1.02
CA VAL A 381 -16.22 14.09 1.69
C VAL A 381 -17.71 13.97 1.98
N HIS A 382 -18.09 14.10 3.26
CA HIS A 382 -19.47 13.98 3.73
C HIS A 382 -20.10 15.35 4.03
N ASP A 383 -19.34 16.26 4.62
CA ASP A 383 -19.76 17.64 4.89
C ASP A 383 -18.55 18.57 4.74
N TYR A 384 -18.74 19.76 4.20
CA TYR A 384 -17.70 20.79 4.12
C TYR A 384 -18.36 22.17 4.19
N ARG A 385 -18.01 22.93 5.24
CA ARG A 385 -18.56 24.26 5.52
C ARG A 385 -17.48 25.33 5.53
N SER A 386 -16.26 24.97 5.96
CA SER A 386 -15.05 25.80 5.90
C SER A 386 -13.80 24.93 6.06
N PRO A 387 -12.58 25.46 5.85
CA PRO A 387 -11.32 24.81 6.24
C PRO A 387 -11.19 24.44 7.73
N ASP A 388 -12.13 24.87 8.58
CA ASP A 388 -12.20 24.56 10.02
C ASP A 388 -13.47 23.77 10.44
N ASP A 389 -14.38 23.47 9.52
CA ASP A 389 -15.61 22.71 9.79
C ASP A 389 -15.97 21.80 8.60
N PHE A 390 -15.48 20.56 8.64
CA PHE A 390 -15.64 19.54 7.59
C PHE A 390 -15.58 18.10 8.13
N VAL A 391 -16.16 17.15 7.39
CA VAL A 391 -16.22 15.72 7.72
C VAL A 391 -15.83 14.89 6.49
N ILE A 392 -14.86 13.99 6.67
CA ILE A 392 -14.43 13.02 5.66
C ILE A 392 -14.41 11.59 6.23
N SER A 393 -14.41 10.59 5.35
CA SER A 393 -13.94 9.24 5.70
C SER A 393 -12.86 8.76 4.74
N ILE A 394 -12.01 7.85 5.20
CA ILE A 394 -10.93 7.23 4.43
C ILE A 394 -11.22 5.74 4.30
N GLY A 395 -11.43 5.28 3.08
CA GLY A 395 -11.60 3.89 2.73
C GLY A 395 -10.33 3.08 3.02
N ASN A 396 -10.52 1.83 3.41
CA ASN A 396 -9.45 0.90 3.75
C ASN A 396 -9.80 -0.51 3.25
N LEU A 397 -8.81 -1.40 3.29
CA LEU A 397 -8.87 -2.74 2.71
C LEU A 397 -9.80 -3.74 3.45
N ASN A 398 -10.58 -3.27 4.43
CA ASN A 398 -11.52 -4.08 5.22
C ASN A 398 -12.99 -3.59 5.14
N SER A 399 -13.29 -2.55 4.35
CA SER A 399 -14.63 -1.90 4.29
C SER A 399 -15.12 -1.27 5.61
N GLU A 400 -14.18 -0.89 6.49
CA GLU A 400 -14.49 -0.13 7.71
C GLU A 400 -14.47 1.38 7.40
N ASP A 401 -15.20 2.19 8.19
CA ASP A 401 -15.16 3.64 8.07
C ASP A 401 -14.16 4.20 9.10
N LEU A 402 -12.97 4.63 8.66
CA LEU A 402 -12.19 5.64 9.40
C LEU A 402 -12.79 7.00 9.06
N ILE A 403 -13.39 7.67 10.04
CA ILE A 403 -13.99 9.00 9.89
C ILE A 403 -13.11 10.01 10.63
N LEU A 404 -12.82 11.12 9.96
CA LEU A 404 -12.10 12.27 10.52
C LEU A 404 -12.97 13.52 10.34
N ALA A 405 -13.23 14.24 11.44
CA ALA A 405 -14.06 15.44 11.43
C ALA A 405 -13.39 16.59 12.20
N LYS A 406 -13.00 17.64 11.47
CA LYS A 406 -12.54 18.90 12.04
C LYS A 406 -13.77 19.79 12.21
N MET A 407 -14.07 20.21 13.42
CA MET A 407 -15.32 20.92 13.73
C MET A 407 -15.19 21.71 15.05
N PRO A 408 -16.11 22.64 15.35
CA PRO A 408 -16.20 23.24 16.69
C PRO A 408 -16.35 22.17 17.79
N GLN A 409 -15.70 22.37 18.93
CA GLN A 409 -15.70 21.41 20.03
C GLN A 409 -17.13 21.15 20.54
N PRO A 410 -17.61 19.89 20.55
CA PRO A 410 -18.92 19.54 21.09
C PRO A 410 -18.93 19.49 22.62
N GLN A 411 -20.10 19.53 23.25
CA GLN A 411 -20.23 19.51 24.72
C GLN A 411 -19.77 18.18 25.32
N THR A 412 -20.22 17.04 24.77
CA THR A 412 -19.68 15.71 25.06
C THR A 412 -19.17 15.01 23.79
N LEU A 413 -18.33 13.99 23.97
CA LEU A 413 -17.87 13.15 22.86
C LEU A 413 -19.06 12.47 22.13
N GLN A 414 -20.09 12.06 22.88
CA GLN A 414 -21.36 11.53 22.36
C GLN A 414 -22.09 12.55 21.48
N ASN A 415 -22.10 13.84 21.82
CA ASN A 415 -22.69 14.87 20.94
C ASN A 415 -21.89 15.01 19.63
N GLY A 416 -20.55 14.94 19.69
CA GLY A 416 -19.69 14.96 18.51
C GLY A 416 -19.96 13.78 17.56
N MET A 417 -19.98 12.57 18.12
CA MET A 417 -20.31 11.34 17.39
C MET A 417 -21.70 11.41 16.74
N ALA A 418 -22.70 11.99 17.43
CA ALA A 418 -24.04 12.16 16.91
C ALA A 418 -24.11 13.19 15.77
N GLU A 419 -23.49 14.37 15.91
CA GLU A 419 -23.43 15.41 14.87
C GLU A 419 -22.72 14.89 13.61
N VAL A 420 -21.57 14.22 13.76
CA VAL A 420 -20.83 13.63 12.63
C VAL A 420 -21.64 12.53 11.94
N THR A 421 -22.30 11.65 12.70
CA THR A 421 -23.20 10.63 12.14
C THR A 421 -24.40 11.26 11.41
N SER A 422 -24.92 12.38 11.92
CA SER A 422 -26.00 13.14 11.27
C SER A 422 -25.53 13.78 9.96
N ARG A 423 -24.35 14.41 9.93
CA ARG A 423 -23.72 15.01 8.74
C ARG A 423 -23.43 13.99 7.64
N ILE A 424 -22.99 12.78 8.00
CA ILE A 424 -22.76 11.67 7.04
C ILE A 424 -24.08 11.21 6.40
N ARG A 425 -25.15 11.08 7.20
CA ARG A 425 -26.48 10.69 6.71
C ARG A 425 -27.11 11.77 5.84
N ASP A 426 -27.12 13.01 6.32
CA ASP A 426 -27.80 14.16 5.72
C ASP A 426 -26.81 15.03 4.94
N SER A 427 -25.89 14.38 4.22
CA SER A 427 -24.76 15.00 3.52
C SER A 427 -25.23 16.07 2.52
N ARG A 428 -24.82 17.31 2.79
CA ARG A 428 -25.10 18.50 1.97
C ARG A 428 -24.21 18.60 0.73
N VAL A 429 -23.17 17.77 0.65
CA VAL A 429 -22.19 17.75 -0.44
C VAL A 429 -22.82 17.04 -1.65
N PRO A 430 -22.94 17.70 -2.82
CA PRO A 430 -23.49 17.06 -4.01
C PRO A 430 -22.55 15.95 -4.50
N PRO A 431 -23.06 14.89 -5.18
CA PRO A 431 -22.28 13.67 -5.45
C PRO A 431 -20.93 13.91 -6.15
N ASN A 432 -20.88 14.86 -7.09
CA ASN A 432 -19.67 15.23 -7.84
C ASN A 432 -18.62 16.00 -7.01
N ALA A 433 -18.93 16.40 -5.78
CA ALA A 433 -18.01 17.03 -4.84
C ALA A 433 -17.69 16.13 -3.63
N ARG A 434 -18.11 14.85 -3.63
CA ARG A 434 -17.82 13.90 -2.55
C ARG A 434 -16.45 13.23 -2.67
N GLU A 435 -15.74 13.47 -3.76
CA GLU A 435 -14.36 13.05 -3.97
C GLU A 435 -13.43 14.25 -3.68
N VAL A 436 -12.16 13.95 -3.41
CA VAL A 436 -11.10 14.95 -3.21
C VAL A 436 -10.27 15.00 -4.49
N VAL A 437 -10.01 16.20 -5.02
CA VAL A 437 -9.32 16.39 -6.32
C VAL A 437 -7.86 16.82 -6.16
N ALA A 438 -7.10 16.85 -7.25
CA ALA A 438 -5.65 17.11 -7.25
C ALA A 438 -5.25 18.37 -6.49
N GLU A 439 -6.09 19.39 -6.62
CA GLU A 439 -5.90 20.75 -6.14
C GLU A 439 -6.21 20.90 -4.64
N GLU A 440 -6.75 19.85 -4.00
CA GLU A 440 -7.26 19.87 -2.62
C GLU A 440 -6.31 19.16 -1.65
N ASP A 441 -5.54 19.94 -0.90
CA ASP A 441 -4.62 19.42 0.11
C ASP A 441 -5.34 18.64 1.22
N PHE A 442 -4.78 17.50 1.62
CA PHE A 442 -5.24 16.65 2.72
C PHE A 442 -4.06 16.38 3.66
N VAL A 443 -4.16 16.77 4.93
CA VAL A 443 -3.02 16.68 5.88
C VAL A 443 -3.51 16.33 7.28
N VAL A 444 -2.99 15.23 7.86
CA VAL A 444 -3.38 14.71 9.19
C VAL A 444 -2.14 14.57 10.09
N PRO A 445 -2.22 14.91 11.39
CA PRO A 445 -1.18 14.53 12.36
C PRO A 445 -0.99 13.01 12.43
N ALA A 446 0.25 12.54 12.55
CA ALA A 446 0.52 11.16 12.89
C ALA A 446 0.24 10.94 14.39
N LEU A 447 -0.69 10.03 14.70
CA LEU A 447 -1.15 9.77 16.07
C LEU A 447 -0.56 8.46 16.59
N GLU A 448 -0.19 8.43 17.87
CA GLU A 448 0.17 7.19 18.56
C GLU A 448 -0.39 7.19 19.98
N LEU A 449 -1.24 6.20 20.26
CA LEU A 449 -1.94 5.98 21.52
C LEU A 449 -1.44 4.69 22.14
N SER A 450 -1.00 4.78 23.39
CA SER A 450 -0.87 3.64 24.30
C SER A 450 -1.28 4.13 25.68
N LEU A 451 -2.54 3.88 26.06
CA LEU A 451 -3.17 4.45 27.25
C LEU A 451 -3.78 3.35 28.12
N CYS A 452 -3.72 3.53 29.43
CA CYS A 452 -4.46 2.71 30.39
C CYS A 452 -5.16 3.56 31.47
N ALA A 453 -6.15 2.97 32.13
CA ALA A 453 -6.89 3.54 33.27
C ALA A 453 -7.50 2.40 34.12
N ASP A 454 -7.72 2.61 35.42
CA ASP A 454 -8.44 1.68 36.32
C ASP A 454 -9.72 2.33 36.86
N PHE A 455 -10.89 1.76 36.51
CA PHE A 455 -12.21 2.28 36.90
C PHE A 455 -12.76 1.62 38.18
N LYS A 456 -11.87 1.04 39.00
CA LYS A 456 -12.22 0.28 40.19
C LYS A 456 -12.86 1.13 41.28
N ALA A 457 -12.61 2.44 41.33
CA ALA A 457 -13.27 3.32 42.30
C ALA A 457 -14.68 3.69 41.83
N GLU A 458 -14.84 3.92 40.53
CA GLU A 458 -16.03 4.43 39.85
C GLU A 458 -17.11 3.36 39.63
N LEU A 459 -16.71 2.07 39.63
CA LEU A 459 -17.59 0.91 39.45
C LEU A 459 -17.86 0.13 40.75
N ASN A 460 -17.21 0.49 41.86
CA ASN A 460 -17.52 -0.05 43.18
C ASN A 460 -18.48 0.88 43.93
N HIS A 461 -19.38 0.30 44.73
CA HIS A 461 -20.25 1.01 45.66
C HIS A 461 -20.25 0.27 47.00
N ASP A 462 -20.38 0.97 48.13
CA ASP A 462 -20.25 0.31 49.43
C ASP A 462 -21.45 -0.57 49.80
N ASP A 463 -22.61 -0.34 49.19
CA ASP A 463 -23.79 -1.23 49.28
C ASP A 463 -23.73 -2.49 48.37
N GLN A 464 -22.59 -2.76 47.70
CA GLN A 464 -22.45 -3.96 46.86
C GLN A 464 -22.45 -5.23 47.73
N PRO A 465 -23.20 -6.29 47.34
CA PRO A 465 -23.28 -7.51 48.13
C PRO A 465 -21.93 -8.25 48.17
N PRO A 466 -21.67 -9.07 49.22
CA PRO A 466 -20.44 -9.84 49.34
C PRO A 466 -20.15 -10.68 48.08
N GLY A 467 -18.99 -10.46 47.47
CA GLY A 467 -18.57 -11.09 46.21
C GLY A 467 -18.80 -10.28 44.93
N ALA A 468 -19.58 -9.18 44.99
CA ALA A 468 -19.82 -8.29 43.85
C ALA A 468 -18.85 -7.09 43.76
N ARG A 469 -17.93 -6.93 44.72
CA ARG A 469 -16.95 -5.84 44.74
C ARG A 469 -15.78 -6.16 43.80
N LEU A 470 -15.51 -5.26 42.84
CA LEU A 470 -14.45 -5.39 41.84
C LEU A 470 -13.06 -5.27 42.48
N LEU A 471 -12.20 -6.26 42.23
CA LEU A 471 -10.79 -6.25 42.62
C LEU A 471 -9.90 -5.46 41.63
N LYS A 472 -10.32 -5.35 40.36
CA LYS A 472 -9.64 -4.62 39.28
C LYS A 472 -10.64 -4.31 38.17
N ALA A 473 -10.58 -3.12 37.56
CA ALA A 473 -11.44 -2.76 36.42
C ALA A 473 -10.68 -1.89 35.40
N THR A 474 -9.55 -2.40 34.91
CA THR A 474 -8.68 -1.66 33.98
C THR A 474 -9.11 -1.77 32.53
N GLN A 475 -9.05 -0.65 31.80
CA GLN A 475 -9.07 -0.62 30.35
C GLN A 475 -7.69 -0.20 29.81
N GLU A 476 -7.32 -0.75 28.67
CA GLU A 476 -6.10 -0.44 27.92
C GLU A 476 -6.51 -0.21 26.46
N VAL A 477 -5.99 0.85 25.84
CA VAL A 477 -6.27 1.21 24.45
C VAL A 477 -4.98 1.55 23.73
N GLN A 478 -4.72 0.84 22.64
CA GLN A 478 -3.58 1.02 21.77
C GLN A 478 -4.06 1.25 20.34
N PHE A 479 -3.60 2.33 19.70
CA PHE A 479 -4.01 2.75 18.36
C PHE A 479 -2.90 3.61 17.74
N ARG A 480 -2.67 3.49 16.44
CA ARG A 480 -1.74 4.32 15.68
C ARG A 480 -2.43 4.76 14.39
N LEU A 481 -2.12 5.98 13.94
CA LEU A 481 -2.53 6.51 12.65
C LEU A 481 -1.30 7.11 11.97
N ASP A 482 -0.79 6.42 10.96
CA ASP A 482 0.36 6.80 10.15
C ASP A 482 0.04 6.76 8.65
N GLU A 483 1.04 7.04 7.81
CA GLU A 483 0.88 7.14 6.36
C GLU A 483 0.40 5.84 5.66
N ARG A 484 0.38 4.71 6.38
CA ARG A 484 -0.05 3.39 5.91
C ARG A 484 -1.42 2.98 6.49
N GLY A 485 -1.97 3.80 7.38
CA GLY A 485 -3.07 3.49 8.29
C GLY A 485 -2.47 3.06 9.62
N ALA A 486 -2.22 1.77 9.73
CA ALA A 486 -1.13 1.19 10.50
C ALA A 486 -0.64 -0.05 9.73
N VAL A 487 0.63 -0.46 9.73
CA VAL A 487 1.82 -0.11 10.54
C VAL A 487 3.07 -0.24 9.63
N VAL A 488 4.32 0.17 9.89
CA VAL A 488 5.07 0.70 11.06
C VAL A 488 6.11 1.74 10.57
N GLN A 489 6.62 2.57 11.48
CA GLN A 489 7.93 3.28 11.42
C GLN A 489 9.10 2.36 10.99
N SER A 490 10.26 2.84 10.49
CA SER A 490 10.67 4.06 9.73
C SER A 490 12.07 3.72 9.09
N GLU A 491 13.17 4.48 8.92
CA GLU A 491 13.69 5.85 9.22
C GLU A 491 14.53 6.37 8.01
N ALA A 492 15.11 7.58 8.07
CA ALA A 492 15.88 8.24 6.98
C ALA A 492 16.83 9.35 7.52
N GLU A 493 17.14 10.40 6.73
CA GLU A 493 17.63 11.72 7.18
C GLU A 493 17.20 12.83 6.17
N VAL A 494 18.09 13.64 5.59
CA VAL A 494 17.77 14.98 5.01
C VAL A 494 18.67 15.38 3.83
N ILE A 495 18.11 16.03 2.78
CA ILE A 495 18.64 17.23 2.06
C ILE A 495 17.68 17.69 0.94
N GLY A 496 17.58 19.02 0.72
CA GLY A 496 16.77 19.72 -0.31
C GLY A 496 16.59 21.20 0.08
N GLU A 497 16.49 22.13 -0.87
CA GLU A 497 16.56 23.59 -0.59
C GLU A 497 15.18 24.30 -0.47
N ASN A 498 15.19 25.54 0.03
CA ASN A 498 14.01 26.30 0.49
C ASN A 498 13.07 26.79 -0.63
N GLY A 499 11.77 26.76 -0.33
CA GLY A 499 10.73 27.56 -1.00
C GLY A 499 9.69 28.03 0.04
N ALA A 500 9.25 29.29 -0.05
CA ALA A 500 8.20 29.83 0.82
C ALA A 500 6.83 29.67 0.15
N TYR A 501 5.79 29.39 0.94
CA TYR A 501 4.42 29.23 0.45
C TYR A 501 3.72 30.58 0.28
N GLU A 502 3.24 30.87 -0.94
CA GLU A 502 2.19 31.87 -1.21
C GLU A 502 0.91 31.16 -1.70
N TYR A 503 -0.23 31.84 -1.63
CA TYR A 503 -1.57 31.24 -1.63
C TYR A 503 -2.47 31.81 -2.74
N GLU A 504 -3.16 30.94 -3.47
CA GLU A 504 -4.29 31.32 -4.33
C GLU A 504 -5.66 30.92 -3.71
N PRO A 505 -6.63 31.85 -3.65
CA PRO A 505 -7.95 31.57 -3.09
C PRO A 505 -8.91 30.91 -4.10
N GLY A 506 -9.31 29.66 -3.82
CA GLY A 506 -10.42 29.01 -4.53
C GLY A 506 -10.78 27.60 -4.05
N THR A 507 -9.79 26.82 -3.60
CA THR A 507 -9.91 25.37 -3.43
C THR A 507 -10.25 24.93 -1.99
N ARG A 508 -10.84 23.74 -1.82
CA ARG A 508 -11.10 23.14 -0.49
C ARG A 508 -9.80 22.59 0.12
N THR A 509 -9.70 22.59 1.45
CA THR A 509 -8.53 22.05 2.17
C THR A 509 -8.96 21.19 3.35
N PHE A 510 -8.36 20.01 3.47
CA PHE A 510 -8.68 18.98 4.46
C PHE A 510 -7.52 18.83 5.46
N ILE A 511 -7.13 19.95 6.08
CA ILE A 511 -5.96 20.06 6.96
C ILE A 511 -6.40 20.02 8.43
N PHE A 512 -5.91 19.04 9.18
CA PHE A 512 -6.25 18.79 10.59
C PHE A 512 -5.25 19.47 11.56
N ASP A 513 -5.11 20.79 11.43
CA ASP A 513 -4.21 21.63 12.23
C ASP A 513 -4.83 22.16 13.55
N LYS A 514 -6.03 21.70 13.91
CA LYS A 514 -6.82 22.11 15.10
C LYS A 514 -7.60 20.91 15.64
N PRO A 515 -8.12 20.96 16.88
CA PRO A 515 -8.89 19.88 17.48
C PRO A 515 -9.95 19.23 16.58
N PHE A 516 -10.00 17.91 16.62
CA PHE A 516 -10.79 17.10 15.69
C PHE A 516 -11.23 15.76 16.30
N LEU A 517 -12.29 15.20 15.74
CA LEU A 517 -12.83 13.89 16.09
C LEU A 517 -12.30 12.82 15.13
N VAL A 518 -11.78 11.73 15.70
CA VAL A 518 -11.51 10.45 15.03
C VAL A 518 -12.59 9.45 15.44
N MET A 519 -13.16 8.72 14.48
CA MET A 519 -14.08 7.60 14.75
C MET A 519 -13.71 6.40 13.86
N LEU A 520 -13.79 5.20 14.42
CA LEU A 520 -13.75 3.93 13.68
C LEU A 520 -15.05 3.18 13.87
N ARG A 521 -15.70 2.77 12.78
CA ARG A 521 -16.87 1.88 12.80
C ARG A 521 -16.80 0.83 11.69
N GLU A 522 -17.48 -0.29 11.90
CA GLU A 522 -17.59 -1.36 10.90
C GLU A 522 -18.88 -1.19 10.10
N SER A 523 -18.78 -1.10 8.76
CA SER A 523 -19.95 -0.94 7.90
C SER A 523 -20.73 -2.26 7.83
N PRO A 524 -22.08 -2.29 8.01
CA PRO A 524 -23.00 -1.14 7.99
C PRO A 524 -23.45 -0.62 9.36
N SER A 525 -22.78 -0.97 10.48
CA SER A 525 -23.11 -0.40 11.78
C SER A 525 -22.88 1.11 11.81
N ARG A 526 -23.66 1.78 12.66
CA ARG A 526 -23.54 3.21 12.94
C ARG A 526 -22.79 3.49 14.23
N GLN A 527 -22.56 2.48 15.07
CA GLN A 527 -21.88 2.65 16.36
C GLN A 527 -20.36 2.50 16.18
N PRO A 528 -19.56 3.47 16.64
CA PRO A 528 -18.12 3.36 16.56
C PRO A 528 -17.57 2.41 17.63
N TYR A 529 -16.63 1.55 17.22
CA TYR A 529 -15.88 0.68 18.12
C TYR A 529 -14.66 1.38 18.75
N PHE A 530 -14.32 2.57 18.24
CA PHE A 530 -13.35 3.50 18.81
C PHE A 530 -13.74 4.93 18.43
N SER A 531 -13.69 5.86 19.37
CA SER A 531 -13.79 7.30 19.10
C SER A 531 -12.77 8.07 19.93
N ALA A 532 -12.15 9.10 19.36
CA ALA A 532 -11.25 9.99 20.09
C ALA A 532 -11.43 11.44 19.65
N TRP A 533 -11.79 12.34 20.58
CA TRP A 533 -11.69 13.77 20.37
C TRP A 533 -10.26 14.20 20.72
N ILE A 534 -9.48 14.59 19.72
CA ILE A 534 -8.08 15.00 19.88
C ILE A 534 -8.05 16.51 20.14
N GLY A 535 -7.87 16.91 21.41
CA GLY A 535 -7.92 18.30 21.87
C GLY A 535 -6.55 18.94 22.14
N ASN A 536 -5.49 18.14 22.21
CA ASN A 536 -4.12 18.54 22.50
C ASN A 536 -3.11 17.60 21.79
N THR A 537 -1.81 17.85 21.99
CA THR A 537 -0.72 17.09 21.35
C THR A 537 -0.13 15.98 22.21
N ASP A 538 -0.71 15.63 23.38
CA ASP A 538 -0.19 14.58 24.28
C ASP A 538 -0.05 13.21 23.57
N LEU A 539 -0.75 13.05 22.43
CA LEU A 539 -1.00 11.82 21.68
C LEU A 539 -0.55 11.89 20.21
N MET A 540 0.23 12.91 19.86
CA MET A 540 0.79 13.12 18.53
C MET A 540 2.29 12.83 18.54
N ILE A 541 2.82 12.30 17.43
CA ILE A 541 4.27 12.13 17.29
C ILE A 541 4.93 13.51 17.15
N PRO A 542 5.75 13.98 18.11
CA PRO A 542 6.36 15.30 18.03
C PRO A 542 7.47 15.33 16.97
N ARG A 543 7.72 16.49 16.36
CA ARG A 543 8.88 16.69 15.49
C ARG A 543 9.78 17.81 16.04
N PRO A 544 11.03 17.52 16.43
CA PRO A 544 11.96 18.57 16.84
C PRO A 544 12.30 19.48 15.65
N GLN A 545 12.60 20.74 15.95
CA GLN A 545 13.34 21.59 15.03
C GLN A 545 14.80 21.14 15.02
N LYS A 546 15.31 20.72 13.86
CA LYS A 546 16.73 20.64 13.52
C LYS A 546 17.07 21.88 12.69
#